data_AF-A0A9D6EW01-F1
#
_entry.id   AF-A0A9D6EW01-F1
#
_cell.length_a   1.000
_cell.length_b   1.000
_cell.length_c   1.000
_cell.angle_alpha   90.00
_cell.angle_beta   90.00
_cell.angle_gamma   90.00
#
_symmetry.space_group_name_H-M   'P 1'
#
loop_
_entity.id
_entity.type
_entity.pdbx_description
1 polymer ?
#
loop_
_entity_poly.entity_id
_entity_poly.type
_entity_poly.pdbx_seq_one_letter_code
_entity_poly.pdbx_strand_id
1 'polypeptide(L)'
;MPPALDWLATAEECFADEYGSLRQGLLTSVFSLVIGMERIFHLDEMEDAGFARLCGGRRCPSRHTVGGWRRNLSWHEVDAFCRRTCPWHLLHNEDARVSFDEHTIPRWTKKFHIGKGYSTTRNK
;
A
#
# COMPACT_ATOMS: atom_id res chain seq x y z
N MET A 1 4.00 15.97 14.35
CA MET A 1 3.92 16.04 12.89
C MET A 1 2.52 15.65 12.44
N PRO A 2 2.04 16.10 11.26
CA PRO A 2 0.88 15.49 10.60
C PRO A 2 1.05 13.95 10.50
N PRO A 3 0.01 13.14 10.75
CA PRO A 3 0.11 11.66 10.75
C PRO A 3 0.70 11.07 9.47
N ALA A 4 0.45 11.70 8.32
CA ALA A 4 1.00 11.26 7.03
C ALA A 4 2.53 11.43 6.92
N LEU A 5 3.11 12.43 7.61
CA LEU A 5 4.56 12.62 7.68
C LEU A 5 5.22 11.63 8.65
N ASP A 6 4.48 11.16 9.65
CA ASP A 6 4.90 10.13 10.60
C ASP A 6 5.01 8.75 9.93
N TRP A 7 4.17 8.48 8.93
CA TRP A 7 4.22 7.23 8.17
C TRP A 7 5.50 7.09 7.34
N LEU A 8 6.00 8.16 6.71
CA LEU A 8 7.24 8.07 5.94
C LEU A 8 8.44 7.80 6.86
N ALA A 9 8.52 8.49 7.99
CA ALA A 9 9.57 8.25 9.00
C ALA A 9 9.49 6.81 9.55
N THR A 10 8.28 6.36 9.87
CA THR A 10 8.07 4.97 10.33
C THR A 10 8.46 3.95 9.26
N ALA A 11 8.20 4.22 7.98
CA ALA A 11 8.61 3.36 6.88
C ALA A 11 10.14 3.31 6.74
N GLU A 12 10.82 4.45 6.82
CA GLU A 12 12.29 4.53 6.78
C GLU A 12 12.96 3.76 7.93
N GLU A 13 12.31 3.68 9.09
CA GLU A 13 12.78 2.86 10.22
C GLU A 13 12.44 1.36 10.09
N CYS A 14 11.37 1.02 9.36
CA CYS A 14 10.87 -0.36 9.27
C CYS A 14 11.42 -1.14 8.08
N PHE A 15 11.63 -0.50 6.92
CA PHE A 15 11.98 -1.20 5.69
C PHE A 15 13.44 -0.98 5.32
N ALA A 16 14.13 -2.07 4.95
CA ALA A 16 15.40 -1.96 4.25
C ALA A 16 15.21 -1.27 2.89
N ASP A 17 16.13 -0.37 2.54
CA ASP A 17 16.10 0.36 1.26
C ASP A 17 17.40 0.20 0.46
N GLU A 18 17.79 -1.06 0.21
CA GLU A 18 19.02 -1.39 -0.53
C GLU A 18 19.10 -0.74 -1.92
N TYR A 19 17.94 -0.42 -2.52
CA TYR A 19 17.82 0.12 -3.87
C TYR A 19 17.44 1.62 -3.91
N GLY A 20 17.33 2.30 -2.77
CA GLY A 20 16.98 3.72 -2.70
C GLY A 20 15.57 4.05 -3.23
N SER A 21 14.67 3.07 -3.21
CA SER A 21 13.34 3.12 -3.83
C SER A 21 12.19 3.21 -2.83
N LEU A 22 12.46 3.10 -1.52
CA LEU A 22 11.45 3.08 -0.46
C LEU A 22 10.53 4.28 -0.52
N ARG A 23 11.09 5.50 -0.50
CA ARG A 23 10.28 6.73 -0.48
C ARG A 23 9.36 6.81 -1.69
N GLN A 24 9.89 6.59 -2.89
CA GLN A 24 9.09 6.62 -4.11
C GLN A 24 8.05 5.49 -4.14
N GLY A 25 8.41 4.28 -3.72
CA GLY A 25 7.52 3.13 -3.65
C GLY A 25 6.36 3.33 -2.67
N LEU A 26 6.65 3.84 -1.47
CA LEU A 26 5.66 4.13 -0.44
C LEU A 26 4.71 5.23 -0.91
N LEU A 27 5.24 6.39 -1.33
CA LEU A 27 4.42 7.52 -1.77
C LEU A 27 3.54 7.13 -2.96
N THR A 28 4.08 6.40 -3.93
CA THR A 28 3.28 5.89 -5.05
C THR A 28 2.16 4.96 -4.58
N SER A 29 2.45 4.08 -3.62
CA SER A 29 1.45 3.15 -3.09
C SER A 29 0.32 3.85 -2.34
N VAL A 30 0.63 4.91 -1.60
CA VAL A 30 -0.37 5.74 -0.89
C VAL A 30 -1.18 6.57 -1.88
N PHE A 31 -0.51 7.34 -2.74
CA PHE A 31 -1.20 8.29 -3.62
C PHE A 31 -1.97 7.62 -4.74
N SER A 32 -1.55 6.45 -5.22
CA SER A 32 -2.36 5.65 -6.15
C SER A 32 -3.74 5.33 -5.55
N LEU A 33 -3.82 5.03 -4.25
CA LEU A 33 -5.12 4.79 -3.60
C LEU A 33 -5.95 6.07 -3.50
N VAL A 34 -5.32 7.19 -3.13
CA VAL A 34 -6.01 8.49 -2.96
C VAL A 34 -6.64 8.97 -4.27
N ILE A 35 -5.98 8.75 -5.41
CA ILE A 35 -6.48 9.18 -6.72
C ILE A 35 -7.38 8.12 -7.39
N GLY A 36 -7.69 7.01 -6.71
CA GLY A 36 -8.54 5.95 -7.26
C GLY A 36 -7.88 5.14 -8.38
N MET A 37 -6.56 5.04 -8.39
CA MET A 37 -5.83 4.29 -9.41
C MET A 37 -5.89 2.79 -9.11
N GLU A 38 -6.73 2.08 -9.88
CA GLU A 38 -6.96 0.65 -9.68
C GLU A 38 -5.78 -0.23 -10.12
N ARG A 39 -4.96 0.24 -11.07
CA ARG A 39 -3.88 -0.56 -11.68
C ARG A 39 -2.62 0.26 -11.92
N ILE A 40 -1.49 -0.31 -11.50
CA ILE A 40 -0.14 0.27 -11.62
C ILE A 40 0.51 -0.19 -12.94
N PHE A 41 -0.25 -0.16 -14.03
CA PHE A 41 0.28 -0.39 -15.37
C PHE A 41 0.56 0.96 -16.03
N HIS A 42 1.67 1.07 -16.76
CA HIS A 42 2.02 2.27 -17.53
C HIS A 42 2.16 3.56 -16.70
N LEU A 43 2.55 3.46 -15.42
CA LEU A 43 2.78 4.65 -14.59
C LEU A 43 3.78 5.63 -15.22
N ASP A 44 4.82 5.09 -15.86
CA ASP A 44 5.86 5.85 -16.56
C ASP A 44 5.38 6.51 -17.87
N GLU A 45 4.22 6.11 -18.38
CA GLU A 45 3.57 6.72 -19.56
C GLU A 45 2.55 7.80 -19.15
N MET A 46 2.25 7.94 -17.86
CA MET A 46 1.36 9.00 -17.38
C MET A 46 2.03 10.37 -17.43
N GLU A 47 1.39 11.32 -18.11
CA GLU A 47 1.80 12.74 -18.12
C GLU A 47 1.10 13.54 -17.02
N ASP A 48 1.31 13.15 -15.76
CA ASP A 48 0.76 13.85 -14.59
C ASP A 48 1.89 14.39 -13.70
N ALA A 49 2.21 15.68 -13.88
CA ALA A 49 3.23 16.36 -13.09
C ALA A 49 2.85 16.47 -11.61
N GLY A 50 1.56 16.56 -11.27
CA GLY A 50 1.08 16.62 -9.90
C GLY A 50 1.33 15.28 -9.19
N PHE A 51 0.89 14.19 -9.82
CA PHE A 51 1.13 12.83 -9.34
C PHE A 51 2.62 12.51 -9.23
N ALA A 52 3.43 12.88 -10.23
CA ALA A 52 4.88 12.73 -10.18
C ALA A 52 5.49 13.38 -8.93
N ARG A 53 5.05 14.60 -8.59
CA ARG A 53 5.52 15.34 -7.42
C ARG A 53 5.08 14.71 -6.11
N LEU A 54 3.83 14.26 -6.03
CA LEU A 54 3.32 13.51 -4.88
C LEU A 54 4.12 12.22 -4.64
N CYS A 55 4.53 11.54 -5.71
CA CYS A 55 5.38 10.35 -5.68
C CYS A 55 6.88 10.64 -5.45
N GLY A 56 7.25 11.89 -5.14
CA GLY A 56 8.63 12.30 -4.83
C GLY A 56 9.55 12.48 -6.04
N GLY A 57 9.01 12.53 -7.25
CA GLY A 57 9.75 12.63 -8.51
C GLY A 57 9.47 13.89 -9.32
N ARG A 58 10.20 14.05 -10.44
CA ARG A 58 9.91 15.03 -11.50
C ARG A 58 9.11 14.44 -12.66
N ARG A 59 9.08 13.10 -12.74
CA ARG A 59 8.34 12.29 -13.71
C ARG A 59 7.60 11.20 -12.94
N CYS A 60 6.54 10.69 -13.53
CA CYS A 60 5.81 9.58 -12.94
C CYS A 60 6.74 8.37 -12.74
N PRO A 61 6.60 7.65 -11.63
CA PRO A 61 7.46 6.52 -11.29
C PRO A 61 7.26 5.38 -12.30
N SER A 62 8.30 4.60 -12.57
CA SER A 62 8.13 3.39 -13.39
C SER A 62 7.44 2.30 -12.59
N ARG A 63 6.57 1.53 -13.25
CA ARG A 63 6.00 0.30 -12.69
C ARG A 63 7.08 -0.67 -12.19
N HIS A 64 8.26 -0.65 -12.82
CA HIS A 64 9.37 -1.54 -12.48
C HIS A 64 9.99 -1.17 -11.13
N THR A 65 10.15 0.12 -10.84
CA THR A 65 10.66 0.60 -9.56
C THR A 65 9.69 0.26 -8.43
N VAL A 66 8.41 0.60 -8.61
CA VAL A 66 7.37 0.36 -7.60
C VAL A 66 7.14 -1.14 -7.39
N GLY A 67 7.06 -1.91 -8.48
CA GLY A 67 6.91 -3.36 -8.42
C GLY A 67 8.17 -4.10 -7.95
N GLY A 68 9.36 -3.54 -8.15
CA GLY A 68 10.61 -4.05 -7.60
C GLY A 68 10.64 -3.91 -6.08
N TRP A 69 10.39 -2.69 -5.59
CA TRP A 69 10.27 -2.42 -4.16
C TRP A 69 9.26 -3.35 -3.47
N ARG A 70 8.03 -3.41 -3.99
CA ARG A 70 6.96 -4.26 -3.41
C ARG A 70 7.31 -5.75 -3.35
N ARG A 71 8.08 -6.27 -4.30
CA ARG A 71 8.49 -7.69 -4.32
C ARG A 71 9.60 -8.01 -3.32
N ASN A 72 10.36 -7.00 -2.89
CA ASN A 72 11.47 -7.15 -1.96
C ASN A 72 11.07 -6.85 -0.51
N LEU A 73 9.83 -6.41 -0.26
CA LEU A 73 9.32 -6.22 1.08
C LEU A 73 9.21 -7.55 1.82
N SER A 74 9.90 -7.67 2.96
CA SER A 74 9.69 -8.83 3.83
C SER A 74 8.38 -8.68 4.60
N TRP A 75 7.73 -9.81 4.87
CA TRP A 75 6.48 -9.81 5.64
C TRP A 75 6.68 -9.22 7.05
N HIS A 76 7.85 -9.43 7.66
CA HIS A 76 8.15 -8.93 9.01
C HIS A 76 8.26 -7.40 9.06
N GLU A 77 8.87 -6.77 8.06
CA GLU A 77 8.99 -5.32 7.98
C GLU A 77 7.61 -4.68 7.72
N VAL A 78 6.79 -5.31 6.88
CA VAL A 78 5.41 -4.88 6.62
C VAL A 78 4.56 -4.98 7.88
N ASP A 79 4.66 -6.08 8.64
CA ASP A 79 3.94 -6.23 9.92
C ASP A 79 4.39 -5.17 10.93
N ALA A 80 5.69 -4.91 11.05
CA ALA A 80 6.23 -3.87 11.93
C ALA A 80 5.70 -2.47 11.55
N PHE A 81 5.71 -2.13 10.26
CA PHE A 81 5.17 -0.88 9.75
C PHE A 81 3.68 -0.73 10.05
N CYS A 82 2.88 -1.75 9.75
CA CYS A 82 1.44 -1.75 10.03
C CYS A 82 1.16 -1.61 11.53
N ARG A 83 1.88 -2.34 12.40
CA ARG A 83 1.68 -2.21 13.85
C ARG A 83 1.99 -0.81 14.38
N ARG A 84 2.91 -0.07 13.76
CA ARG A 84 3.28 1.27 14.21
C ARG A 84 2.39 2.37 13.63
N THR A 85 1.82 2.15 12.44
CA THR A 85 1.00 3.15 11.74
C THR A 85 -0.51 2.92 11.88
N CYS A 86 -0.93 1.69 12.20
CA CYS A 86 -2.34 1.40 12.43
C CYS A 86 -2.85 2.21 13.63
N PRO A 87 -4.04 2.83 13.52
CA PRO A 87 -4.62 3.62 14.58
C PRO A 87 -5.27 2.70 15.62
N TRP A 88 -4.47 1.85 16.28
CA TRP A 88 -4.95 0.84 17.25
C TRP A 88 -5.77 1.46 18.39
N HIS A 89 -5.49 2.72 18.72
CA HIS A 89 -6.26 3.48 19.69
C HIS A 89 -7.74 3.62 19.31
N LEU A 90 -8.09 3.58 18.02
CA LEU A 90 -9.48 3.59 17.53
C LEU A 90 -10.19 2.24 17.69
N LEU A 91 -9.45 1.17 17.97
CA LEU A 91 -9.97 -0.21 18.09
C LEU A 91 -9.96 -0.71 19.54
N HIS A 92 -9.40 0.06 20.48
CA HIS A 92 -9.23 -0.37 21.86
C HIS A 92 -10.56 -0.33 22.60
N ASN A 93 -11.05 -1.50 23.06
CA ASN A 93 -12.34 -1.69 23.73
C ASN A 93 -13.57 -1.32 22.89
N GLU A 94 -13.45 -1.26 21.57
CA GLU A 94 -14.56 -0.93 20.66
C GLU A 94 -14.93 -2.13 19.79
N ASP A 95 -16.23 -2.35 19.60
CA ASP A 95 -16.74 -3.30 18.61
C ASP A 95 -16.62 -2.68 17.20
N ALA A 96 -15.51 -2.97 16.51
CA ALA A 96 -15.24 -2.43 15.18
C ALA A 96 -15.74 -3.36 14.06
N ARG A 97 -16.44 -2.79 13.07
CA ARG A 97 -16.69 -3.46 11.78
C ARG A 97 -15.48 -3.32 10.88
N VAL A 98 -14.70 -4.39 10.74
CA VAL A 98 -13.52 -4.44 9.85
C VAL A 98 -13.89 -5.12 8.54
N SER A 99 -13.68 -4.44 7.42
CA SER A 99 -13.76 -5.03 6.08
C SER A 99 -12.35 -5.44 5.63
N PHE A 100 -12.18 -6.70 5.23
CA PHE A 100 -10.95 -7.17 4.61
C PHE A 100 -11.11 -7.20 3.10
N ASP A 101 -10.12 -6.68 2.37
CA ASP A 101 -10.04 -6.90 0.93
C ASP A 101 -9.60 -8.36 0.69
N GLU A 102 -10.55 -9.18 0.21
CA GLU A 102 -10.34 -10.60 -0.11
C GLU A 102 -9.18 -10.80 -1.09
N HIS A 103 -8.87 -9.82 -1.95
CA HIS A 103 -7.77 -9.91 -2.90
C HIS A 103 -6.38 -9.83 -2.26
N THR A 104 -6.30 -9.39 -1.00
CA THR A 104 -5.03 -9.26 -0.25
C THR A 104 -4.81 -10.35 0.80
N ILE A 105 -5.85 -11.13 1.13
CA ILE A 105 -5.72 -12.26 2.06
C ILE A 105 -5.15 -13.47 1.30
N PRO A 106 -3.95 -13.98 1.66
CA PRO A 106 -3.42 -15.18 1.02
C PRO A 106 -4.36 -16.36 1.25
N ARG A 107 -4.74 -17.09 0.20
CA ARG A 107 -5.73 -18.19 0.24
C ARG A 107 -5.44 -19.29 1.25
N TRP A 108 -4.21 -19.37 1.77
CA TRP A 108 -3.76 -20.36 2.74
C TRP A 108 -3.89 -19.91 4.20
N THR A 109 -4.24 -18.65 4.49
CA THR A 109 -4.50 -18.22 5.87
C THR A 109 -5.80 -18.84 6.37
N LYS A 110 -5.69 -20.00 7.02
CA LYS A 110 -6.79 -20.78 7.63
C LYS A 110 -7.63 -20.01 8.67
N LYS A 111 -7.19 -18.83 9.12
CA LYS A 111 -7.88 -18.03 10.16
C LYS A 111 -9.21 -17.46 9.69
N PHE A 112 -9.44 -17.32 8.38
CA PHE A 112 -10.70 -16.79 7.86
C PHE A 112 -11.26 -17.77 6.84
N HIS A 113 -12.36 -18.43 7.19
CA HIS A 113 -13.13 -19.20 6.23
C HIS A 113 -13.94 -18.23 5.38
N ILE A 114 -13.38 -17.84 4.23
CA ILE A 114 -14.10 -17.02 3.25
C ILE A 114 -14.96 -17.96 2.42
N GLY A 115 -16.26 -18.01 2.72
CA GLY A 115 -17.22 -18.77 1.94
C GLY A 115 -17.28 -18.22 0.52
N LYS A 116 -17.12 -19.09 -0.49
CA LYS A 116 -17.30 -18.70 -1.90
C LYS A 116 -18.74 -18.25 -2.14
N GLY A 117 -19.00 -16.95 -2.03
CA GLY A 117 -20.17 -16.29 -2.59
C GLY A 117 -19.82 -15.77 -3.98
N TYR A 118 -20.68 -16.01 -4.97
CA TYR A 118 -20.56 -15.39 -6.29
C TYR A 118 -20.59 -13.86 -6.13
N SER A 119 -19.42 -13.21 -6.15
CA SER A 119 -19.33 -11.77 -6.33
C SER A 119 -19.52 -11.47 -7.80
N THR A 120 -20.74 -11.04 -8.17
CA THR A 120 -21.06 -10.56 -9.52
C THR A 120 -20.53 -9.15 -9.72
N THR A 121 -19.20 -8.98 -9.75
CA THR A 121 -18.57 -7.73 -10.24
C THR A 121 -18.30 -7.76 -11.75
N ARG A 122 -18.82 -8.77 -12.46
CA ARG A 122 -18.79 -8.82 -13.93
C ARG A 122 -20.21 -8.77 -14.48
N ASN A 123 -20.79 -7.57 -14.52
CA ASN A 123 -21.85 -7.31 -15.49
C ASN A 123 -21.19 -7.25 -16.87
N LYS A 124 -21.50 -8.25 -17.70
CA LYS A 124 -21.38 -8.19 -19.15
C LYS A 124 -22.79 -8.20 -19.72
#